data_AF-A0AAE1XMQ0-F1
#
_entry.id   AF-A0AAE1XMQ0-F1
#
_cell.length_a   1.000
_cell.length_b   1.000
_cell.length_c   1.000
_cell.angle_alpha   90.00
_cell.angle_beta   90.00
_cell.angle_gamma   90.00
#
_symmetry.space_group_name_H-M   'P 1'
#
loop_
_entity.id
_entity.type
_entity.pdbx_description
1 polymer ?
#
loop_
_entity_poly.entity_id
_entity_poly.type
_entity_poly.pdbx_seq_one_letter_code
_entity_poly.pdbx_strand_id
1 'polypeptide(L)'
;MLVPSSLTLLLFIFVISSIHGHLAHARIFIYASCSQDKYQPSSPYETNLNSLLSSIVSSSSQTLYNMFAVGNDTTSVPPDSAVYGLYQCRGDLKPRDCSTCIAGLIDEIELLCPYTYGASLQLDGCFVRRRDDVLADLQGAVGFRVAAAGAVEGYAQCLGDLEAVDCSACLADAVMKVKSLCGPAAAGDVFLGQCYVRYWESGYYDSSSDSSNHDDVGKTVAIILGVVAGVAVLIVTLAVCKKALG
;
A
#
# COMPACT_ATOMS: atom_id res chain seq x y z
N MET A 1 -36.51 -3.15 -33.28
CA MET A 1 -36.33 -2.86 -31.84
C MET A 1 -36.27 -4.19 -31.11
N LEU A 2 -35.06 -4.72 -30.89
CA LEU A 2 -34.87 -5.95 -30.11
C LEU A 2 -34.59 -5.54 -28.66
N VAL A 3 -35.53 -5.86 -27.78
CA VAL A 3 -35.38 -5.68 -26.32
C VAL A 3 -34.27 -6.64 -25.88
N PRO A 4 -33.20 -6.18 -25.19
CA PRO A 4 -32.18 -7.10 -24.68
C PRO A 4 -32.86 -8.12 -23.76
N SER A 5 -32.60 -9.41 -23.99
CA SER A 5 -33.28 -10.48 -23.24
C SER A 5 -32.94 -10.38 -21.75
N SER A 6 -33.89 -10.73 -20.88
CA SER A 6 -33.72 -10.72 -19.41
C SER A 6 -32.43 -11.43 -18.94
N LEU A 7 -31.97 -12.43 -19.71
CA LEU A 7 -30.74 -13.16 -19.46
C LEU A 7 -29.46 -12.31 -19.64
N THR A 8 -29.46 -11.37 -20.60
CA THR A 8 -28.33 -10.45 -20.80
C THR A 8 -28.23 -9.40 -19.71
N LEU A 9 -29.35 -8.92 -19.17
CA LEU A 9 -29.38 -8.01 -18.03
C LEU A 9 -28.91 -8.72 -16.75
N LEU A 10 -29.32 -9.98 -16.54
CA LEU A 10 -28.87 -10.80 -15.42
C LEU A 10 -27.37 -11.12 -15.50
N LEU A 11 -26.83 -11.42 -16.68
CA LEU A 11 -25.39 -11.59 -16.89
C LEU A 11 -24.62 -10.28 -16.62
N PHE A 12 -25.16 -9.12 -17.04
CA PHE A 12 -24.55 -7.82 -16.73
C PHE A 12 -24.57 -7.53 -15.23
N ILE A 13 -25.67 -7.82 -14.52
CA ILE A 13 -25.77 -7.68 -13.06
C ILE A 13 -24.85 -8.67 -12.35
N PHE A 14 -24.72 -9.92 -12.81
CA PHE A 14 -23.80 -10.90 -12.24
C PHE A 14 -22.33 -10.50 -12.44
N VAL A 15 -22.01 -9.94 -13.61
CA VAL A 15 -20.69 -9.34 -13.90
C VAL A 15 -20.47 -8.14 -12.99
N ILE A 16 -21.39 -7.16 -12.92
CA ILE A 16 -21.36 -6.01 -12.00
C ILE A 16 -21.20 -6.46 -10.55
N SER A 17 -21.92 -7.49 -10.10
CA SER A 17 -21.84 -8.04 -8.74
C SER A 17 -20.49 -8.73 -8.48
N SER A 18 -19.88 -9.32 -9.51
CA SER A 18 -18.53 -9.90 -9.46
C SER A 18 -17.44 -8.81 -9.43
N ILE A 19 -17.67 -7.63 -10.03
CA ILE A 19 -16.76 -6.45 -9.94
C ILE A 19 -16.97 -5.66 -8.63
N HIS A 20 -18.17 -5.69 -8.02
CA HIS A 20 -18.45 -5.07 -6.71
C HIS A 20 -18.16 -6.00 -5.52
N GLY A 21 -17.78 -7.26 -5.79
CA GLY A 21 -17.54 -8.32 -4.80
C GLY A 21 -16.18 -8.30 -4.11
N HIS A 22 -15.49 -7.15 -4.04
CA HIS A 22 -14.30 -7.00 -3.21
C HIS A 22 -14.16 -5.55 -2.68
N LEU A 23 -15.10 -5.13 -1.82
CA LEU A 23 -14.74 -4.14 -0.81
C LEU A 23 -13.93 -4.87 0.28
N ALA A 24 -12.69 -5.19 -0.05
CA ALA A 24 -11.75 -5.82 0.86
C ALA A 24 -11.45 -4.83 1.99
N HIS A 25 -12.06 -5.06 3.14
CA HIS A 25 -11.50 -4.60 4.40
C HIS A 25 -10.22 -5.41 4.64
N ALA A 26 -9.06 -4.88 4.25
CA ALA A 26 -7.78 -5.40 4.71
C ALA A 26 -6.73 -4.30 4.63
N ARG A 27 -6.26 -3.87 5.80
CA ARG A 27 -5.07 -3.04 5.92
C ARG A 27 -3.93 -3.71 5.16
N ILE A 28 -3.28 -3.00 4.25
CA ILE A 28 -1.82 -2.78 4.19
C ILE A 28 -0.88 -3.99 4.52
N PHE A 29 -1.34 -5.20 4.29
CA PHE A 29 -0.73 -6.47 4.63
C PHE A 29 -0.87 -7.31 3.38
N ILE A 30 0.25 -7.59 2.70
CA ILE A 30 0.21 -8.40 1.49
C ILE A 30 0.01 -9.85 1.92
N TYR A 31 0.86 -10.33 2.81
CA TYR A 31 0.68 -11.61 3.49
C TYR A 31 1.58 -11.72 4.72
N ALA A 32 1.23 -12.64 5.61
CA ALA A 32 2.15 -13.23 6.56
C ALA A 32 1.98 -14.74 6.56
N SER A 33 3.08 -15.41 6.83
CA SER A 33 3.13 -16.85 7.03
C SER A 33 4.00 -17.11 8.25
N CYS A 34 3.46 -17.85 9.20
CA CYS A 34 4.16 -18.28 10.40
C CYS A 34 4.38 -19.81 10.35
N SER A 35 5.48 -20.29 10.90
CA SER A 35 5.71 -21.73 11.07
C SER A 35 4.69 -22.32 12.06
N GLN A 36 4.39 -23.60 11.87
CA GLN A 36 3.56 -24.36 12.82
C GLN A 36 4.32 -24.61 14.13
N ASP A 37 5.62 -24.86 14.03
CA ASP A 37 6.47 -25.11 15.19
C ASP A 37 6.68 -23.84 16.01
N LYS A 38 6.57 -24.00 17.32
CA LYS A 38 6.69 -22.92 18.30
C LYS A 38 7.91 -23.12 19.19
N TYR A 39 8.61 -22.04 19.49
CA TYR A 39 9.70 -22.03 20.46
C TYR A 39 9.16 -21.77 21.87
N GLN A 40 9.94 -22.18 22.87
CA GLN A 40 9.61 -21.91 24.26
C GLN A 40 10.03 -20.49 24.64
N PRO A 41 9.19 -19.70 25.34
CA PRO A 41 9.59 -18.39 25.86
C PRO A 41 10.84 -18.51 26.74
N SER A 42 11.66 -17.46 26.77
CA SER A 42 12.98 -17.39 27.42
C SER A 42 14.03 -18.41 26.92
N SER A 43 13.86 -18.91 25.69
CA SER A 43 14.84 -19.83 25.08
C SER A 43 16.06 -19.09 24.52
N PRO A 44 17.18 -19.81 24.30
CA PRO A 44 18.32 -19.28 23.53
C PRO A 44 17.91 -18.81 22.13
N TYR A 45 16.94 -19.49 21.51
CA TYR A 45 16.35 -19.10 20.24
C TYR A 45 15.72 -17.70 20.32
N GLU A 46 14.88 -17.42 21.32
CA GLU A 46 14.25 -16.10 21.49
C GLU A 46 15.30 -14.98 21.67
N THR A 47 16.36 -15.26 22.44
CA THR A 47 17.46 -14.30 22.64
C THR A 47 18.18 -13.98 21.32
N ASN A 48 18.44 -15.01 20.51
CA ASN A 48 19.09 -14.84 19.21
C ASN A 48 18.14 -14.19 18.19
N LEU A 49 16.84 -14.47 18.25
CA LEU A 49 15.81 -13.82 17.44
C LEU A 49 15.75 -12.32 17.75
N ASN A 50 15.67 -11.93 19.02
CA ASN A 50 15.66 -10.52 19.43
C ASN A 50 16.94 -9.76 18.98
N SER A 51 18.09 -10.44 19.04
CA SER A 51 19.37 -9.91 18.54
C SER A 51 19.37 -9.73 17.01
N LEU A 52 18.79 -10.69 16.29
CA LEU A 52 18.62 -10.64 14.84
C LEU A 52 17.66 -9.50 14.42
N LEU A 53 16.51 -9.36 15.08
CA LEU A 53 15.53 -8.30 14.83
C LEU A 53 16.16 -6.91 15.06
N SER A 54 16.92 -6.75 16.15
CA SER A 54 17.65 -5.50 16.43
C SER A 54 18.71 -5.19 15.36
N SER A 55 19.44 -6.22 14.89
CA SER A 55 20.45 -6.07 13.83
C SER A 55 19.83 -5.68 12.49
N ILE A 56 18.65 -6.23 12.19
CA ILE A 56 17.85 -5.90 11.00
C ILE A 56 17.41 -4.42 11.03
N VAL A 57 16.89 -3.91 12.15
CA VAL A 57 16.52 -2.47 12.29
C VAL A 57 17.75 -1.56 12.16
N SER A 58 18.87 -1.96 12.77
CA SER A 58 20.12 -1.20 12.70
C SER A 58 20.68 -1.14 11.26
N SER A 59 20.75 -2.27 10.57
CA SER A 59 21.26 -2.33 9.19
C SER A 59 20.36 -1.62 8.20
N SER A 60 19.04 -1.69 8.38
CA SER A 60 18.08 -1.01 7.48
C SER A 60 18.23 0.50 7.48
N SER A 61 18.90 1.09 8.48
CA SER A 61 19.27 2.51 8.49
C SER A 61 20.42 2.87 7.54
N GLN A 62 21.10 1.87 6.98
CA GLN A 62 22.28 2.04 6.11
C GLN A 62 22.06 1.44 4.72
N THR A 63 21.42 0.28 4.61
CA THR A 63 21.19 -0.41 3.34
C THR A 63 19.73 -0.86 3.20
N LEU A 64 19.23 -0.99 1.97
CA LEU A 64 17.84 -1.40 1.70
C LEU A 64 17.63 -2.92 1.72
N TYR A 65 18.72 -3.70 1.76
CA TYR A 65 18.70 -5.15 1.80
C TYR A 65 19.92 -5.65 2.57
N ASN A 66 19.71 -6.64 3.44
CA ASN A 66 20.80 -7.38 4.08
C ASN A 66 20.27 -8.73 4.62
N MET A 67 21.20 -9.65 4.93
CA MET A 67 20.91 -10.94 5.53
C MET A 67 21.76 -11.16 6.78
N PHE A 68 21.21 -11.90 7.75
CA PHE A 68 21.82 -12.15 9.06
C PHE A 68 21.74 -13.63 9.42
N ALA A 69 22.74 -14.06 10.17
CA ALA A 69 22.74 -15.31 10.90
C ALA A 69 23.21 -15.01 12.32
N VAL A 70 22.45 -15.44 13.32
CA VAL A 70 22.76 -15.27 14.75
C VAL A 70 22.69 -16.65 15.41
N GLY A 71 23.75 -17.03 16.13
CA GLY A 71 23.89 -18.34 16.76
C GLY A 71 24.99 -19.18 16.12
N ASN A 72 25.43 -20.22 16.82
CA ASN A 72 26.52 -21.10 16.39
C ASN A 72 25.96 -22.51 16.10
N ASP A 73 26.05 -22.95 14.85
CA ASP A 73 25.48 -24.21 14.33
C ASP A 73 26.28 -25.46 14.77
N THR A 74 27.29 -25.31 15.64
CA THR A 74 28.34 -26.34 15.78
C THR A 74 28.11 -27.44 16.81
N THR A 75 27.07 -27.42 17.67
CA THR A 75 27.02 -28.42 18.77
C THR A 75 25.67 -28.92 19.30
N SER A 76 24.51 -28.68 18.68
CA SER A 76 23.28 -29.26 19.25
C SER A 76 22.29 -29.75 18.21
N VAL A 77 21.95 -31.03 18.32
CA VAL A 77 20.68 -31.58 17.86
C VAL A 77 19.72 -31.46 19.05
N PRO A 78 18.56 -30.81 18.90
CA PRO A 78 18.08 -30.11 17.70
C PRO A 78 18.71 -28.71 17.56
N PRO A 79 18.64 -28.07 16.38
CA PRO A 79 19.29 -26.79 16.07
C PRO A 79 18.58 -25.62 16.79
N ASP A 80 18.67 -25.59 18.12
CA ASP A 80 17.73 -24.84 18.96
C ASP A 80 18.14 -23.37 19.20
N SER A 81 19.10 -22.83 18.44
CA SER A 81 19.55 -21.45 18.66
C SER A 81 19.95 -20.67 17.42
N ALA A 82 20.26 -21.31 16.29
CA ALA A 82 20.61 -20.57 15.08
C ALA A 82 19.35 -19.91 14.48
N VAL A 83 19.41 -18.61 14.27
CA VAL A 83 18.35 -17.82 13.65
C VAL A 83 18.90 -17.16 12.40
N TYR A 84 18.15 -17.28 11.32
CA TYR A 84 18.46 -16.67 10.03
C TYR A 84 17.35 -15.71 9.65
N GLY A 85 17.71 -14.63 8.98
CA GLY A 85 16.75 -13.63 8.58
C GLY A 85 17.31 -12.66 7.56
N LEU A 86 16.42 -12.01 6.84
CA LEU A 86 16.74 -10.94 5.91
C LEU A 86 15.66 -9.88 5.99
N TYR A 87 15.99 -8.70 5.49
CA TYR A 87 14.99 -7.69 5.18
C TYR A 87 15.21 -7.17 3.76
N GLN A 88 14.13 -6.71 3.15
CA GLN A 88 14.18 -6.08 1.84
C GLN A 88 13.18 -4.94 1.79
N CYS A 89 13.70 -3.72 1.64
CA CYS A 89 12.91 -2.53 1.43
C CYS A 89 12.67 -2.29 -0.07
N ARG A 90 11.68 -1.45 -0.40
CA ARG A 90 11.47 -0.95 -1.75
C ARG A 90 12.69 -0.11 -2.18
N GLY A 91 13.13 -0.26 -3.43
CA GLY A 91 14.42 0.26 -3.91
C GLY A 91 14.51 1.79 -4.04
N ASP A 92 13.38 2.47 -3.95
CA ASP A 92 13.23 3.93 -4.01
C ASP A 92 13.16 4.59 -2.62
N LEU A 93 13.13 3.81 -1.53
CA LEU A 93 13.15 4.33 -0.17
C LEU A 93 14.55 4.81 0.23
N LYS A 94 14.62 5.87 1.04
CA LYS A 94 15.86 6.25 1.73
C LYS A 94 16.11 5.31 2.91
N PRO A 95 17.37 5.06 3.33
CA PRO A 95 17.68 4.15 4.44
C PRO A 95 16.96 4.48 5.76
N ARG A 96 16.80 5.77 6.10
CA ARG A 96 16.03 6.17 7.30
C ARG A 96 14.56 5.70 7.25
N ASP A 97 13.97 5.75 6.06
CA ASP A 97 12.60 5.31 5.83
C ASP A 97 12.51 3.79 5.80
N CYS A 98 13.51 3.11 5.26
CA CYS A 98 13.64 1.67 5.37
C CYS A 98 13.72 1.22 6.84
N SER A 99 14.56 1.85 7.67
CA SER A 99 14.68 1.47 9.09
C SER A 99 13.39 1.63 9.88
N THR A 100 12.71 2.76 9.70
CA THR A 100 11.41 3.00 10.33
C THR A 100 10.35 2.00 9.83
N CYS A 101 10.52 1.44 8.62
CA CYS A 101 9.57 0.56 7.94
C CYS A 101 9.69 -0.84 8.52
N ILE A 102 10.94 -1.28 8.62
CA ILE A 102 11.32 -2.53 9.23
C ILE A 102 10.97 -2.56 10.73
N ALA A 103 11.16 -1.47 11.47
CA ALA A 103 10.75 -1.41 12.88
C ALA A 103 9.23 -1.67 13.05
N GLY A 104 8.38 -0.98 12.30
CA GLY A 104 6.93 -1.21 12.35
C GLY A 104 6.50 -2.59 11.83
N LEU A 105 7.27 -3.18 10.90
CA LEU A 105 7.06 -4.55 10.44
C LEU A 105 7.30 -5.56 11.57
N ILE A 106 8.33 -5.34 12.38
CA ILE A 106 8.68 -6.22 13.50
C ILE A 106 7.61 -6.14 14.59
N ASP A 107 7.08 -4.95 14.92
CA ASP A 107 5.97 -4.85 15.89
C ASP A 107 4.74 -5.68 15.43
N GLU A 108 4.45 -5.69 14.13
CA GLU A 108 3.33 -6.44 13.56
C GLU A 108 3.61 -7.96 13.52
N ILE A 109 4.87 -8.36 13.26
CA ILE A 109 5.27 -9.78 13.20
C ILE A 109 5.11 -10.45 14.57
N GLU A 110 5.44 -9.74 15.66
CA GLU A 110 5.31 -10.24 17.03
C GLU A 110 3.83 -10.44 17.41
N LEU A 111 2.93 -9.59 16.91
CA LEU A 111 1.50 -9.69 17.13
C LEU A 111 0.87 -10.84 16.34
N LEU A 112 1.28 -11.03 15.08
CA LEU A 112 0.68 -11.99 14.16
C LEU A 112 1.26 -13.41 14.30
N CYS A 113 2.56 -13.53 14.58
CA CYS A 113 3.28 -14.80 14.67
C CYS A 113 3.90 -15.01 16.06
N PRO A 114 3.09 -15.10 17.13
CA PRO A 114 3.62 -15.23 18.48
C PRO A 114 4.29 -16.59 18.70
N TYR A 115 5.55 -16.54 19.12
CA TYR A 115 6.39 -17.66 19.53
C TYR A 115 6.67 -18.71 18.43
N THR A 116 6.71 -18.33 17.15
CA THR A 116 6.97 -19.27 16.03
C THR A 116 8.43 -19.27 15.59
N TYR A 117 8.97 -20.43 15.20
CA TYR A 117 10.35 -20.59 14.68
C TYR A 117 10.61 -19.95 13.29
N GLY A 118 9.55 -19.63 12.56
CA GLY A 118 9.67 -18.96 11.27
C GLY A 118 8.52 -18.00 11.08
N ALA A 119 8.83 -16.82 10.56
CA ALA A 119 7.84 -15.85 10.17
C ALA A 119 8.30 -15.12 8.91
N SER A 120 7.36 -14.89 8.01
CA SER A 120 7.53 -14.00 6.87
C SER A 120 6.36 -13.04 6.86
N LEU A 121 6.65 -11.78 6.62
CA LEU A 121 5.66 -10.72 6.57
C LEU A 121 6.04 -9.78 5.44
N GLN A 122 5.12 -9.58 4.51
CA GLN A 122 5.26 -8.61 3.44
C GLN A 122 4.24 -7.50 3.65
N LEU A 123 4.74 -6.28 3.86
CA LEU A 123 3.91 -5.10 3.96
C LEU A 123 4.03 -4.29 2.68
N ASP A 124 2.89 -3.83 2.16
CA ASP A 124 2.82 -2.71 1.22
C ASP A 124 2.88 -1.36 1.98
N GLY A 125 3.23 -1.41 3.28
CA GLY A 125 2.56 -0.61 4.30
C GLY A 125 3.33 0.40 5.09
N CYS A 126 4.60 0.52 4.79
CA CYS A 126 5.43 1.51 5.43
C CYS A 126 5.02 2.93 5.03
N PHE A 127 4.68 3.11 3.76
CA PHE A 127 4.14 4.37 3.26
C PHE A 127 2.78 4.69 3.91
N VAL A 128 1.83 3.75 3.87
CA VAL A 128 0.46 4.00 4.33
C VAL A 128 0.40 4.27 5.84
N ARG A 129 1.23 3.59 6.65
CA ARG A 129 1.34 3.87 8.09
C ARG A 129 1.89 5.28 8.36
N ARG A 130 2.99 5.66 7.70
CA ARG A 130 3.57 7.01 7.84
C ARG A 130 2.62 8.10 7.37
N ARG A 131 1.93 7.86 6.26
CA ARG A 131 0.86 8.73 5.79
C ARG A 131 -0.22 8.88 6.86
N ASP A 132 -0.65 7.79 7.47
CA ASP A 132 -1.66 7.84 8.53
C ASP A 132 -1.18 8.58 9.79
N ASP A 133 0.10 8.44 10.16
CA ASP A 133 0.72 9.20 11.26
C ASP A 133 0.77 10.71 10.94
N VAL A 134 1.19 11.08 9.71
CA VAL A 134 1.16 12.48 9.23
C VAL A 134 -0.26 13.02 9.24
N LEU A 135 -1.23 12.30 8.67
CA LEU A 135 -2.63 12.70 8.63
C LEU A 135 -3.27 12.79 10.02
N ALA A 136 -2.80 12.00 10.99
CA ALA A 136 -3.22 12.10 12.38
C ALA A 136 -2.70 13.40 13.02
N ASP A 137 -1.42 13.74 12.86
CA ASP A 137 -0.85 14.97 13.40
C ASP A 137 -1.48 16.23 12.78
N LEU A 138 -1.76 16.20 11.47
CA LEU A 138 -2.36 17.33 10.74
C LEU A 138 -3.72 17.79 11.31
N GLN A 139 -4.48 16.90 11.96
CA GLN A 139 -5.78 17.26 12.55
C GLN A 139 -5.65 18.19 13.77
N GLY A 140 -4.45 18.32 14.36
CA GLY A 140 -4.16 19.26 15.44
C GLY A 140 -3.78 20.67 14.96
N ALA A 141 -4.09 21.05 13.72
CA ALA A 141 -3.78 22.38 13.21
C ALA A 141 -4.64 23.48 13.88
N VAL A 142 -4.03 24.62 14.14
CA VAL A 142 -4.72 25.87 14.51
C VAL A 142 -4.37 26.90 13.44
N GLY A 143 -5.20 26.99 12.41
CA GLY A 143 -4.90 27.75 11.20
C GLY A 143 -4.13 26.92 10.18
N PHE A 144 -2.87 26.56 10.44
CA PHE A 144 -2.11 25.65 9.56
C PHE A 144 -1.17 24.73 10.35
N ARG A 145 -0.73 23.64 9.72
CA ARG A 145 0.23 22.69 10.28
C ARG A 145 1.00 21.97 9.18
N VAL A 146 2.26 21.68 9.44
CA VAL A 146 3.10 20.78 8.65
C VAL A 146 3.46 19.59 9.54
N ALA A 147 3.42 18.40 8.97
CA ALA A 147 3.80 17.17 9.65
C ALA A 147 4.67 16.32 8.73
N ALA A 148 5.56 15.52 9.33
CA ALA A 148 6.38 14.57 8.59
C ALA A 148 6.59 13.29 9.40
N ALA A 149 6.56 12.14 8.72
CA ALA A 149 6.90 10.84 9.26
C ALA A 149 7.75 10.09 8.23
N GLY A 150 9.07 10.03 8.48
CA GLY A 150 10.01 9.51 7.49
C GLY A 150 10.00 10.34 6.19
N ALA A 151 9.80 9.69 5.05
CA ALA A 151 9.68 10.29 3.73
C ALA A 151 8.30 10.88 3.45
N VAL A 152 7.29 10.68 4.30
CA VAL A 152 5.97 11.25 4.05
C VAL A 152 5.89 12.61 4.72
N GLU A 153 5.56 13.63 3.93
CA GLU A 153 5.32 15.00 4.36
C GLU A 153 3.84 15.32 4.18
N GLY A 154 3.34 16.27 4.97
CA GLY A 154 1.96 16.71 4.85
C GLY A 154 1.75 18.14 5.34
N TYR A 155 0.71 18.75 4.82
CA TYR A 155 0.31 20.12 5.11
C TYR A 155 -1.21 20.16 5.28
N ALA A 156 -1.67 20.87 6.31
CA ALA A 156 -3.08 21.16 6.52
C ALA A 156 -3.27 22.64 6.80
N GLN A 157 -4.39 23.19 6.31
CA GLN A 157 -4.80 24.56 6.61
C GLN A 157 -6.31 24.68 6.69
N CYS A 158 -6.74 25.52 7.62
CA CYS A 158 -8.11 25.97 7.83
C CYS A 158 -8.25 27.42 7.39
N LEU A 159 -9.47 27.80 7.05
CA LEU A 159 -9.85 29.20 6.89
C LEU A 159 -9.69 29.94 8.24
N GLY A 160 -9.27 31.20 8.18
CA GLY A 160 -8.85 31.97 9.36
C GLY A 160 -9.99 32.45 10.27
N ASP A 161 -11.23 32.31 9.84
CA ASP A 161 -12.44 32.62 10.59
C ASP A 161 -12.99 31.42 11.39
N LEU A 162 -12.38 30.23 11.26
CA LEU A 162 -12.80 29.04 12.01
C LEU A 162 -12.24 29.05 13.43
N GLU A 163 -13.08 28.66 14.39
CA GLU A 163 -12.63 28.31 15.73
C GLU A 163 -11.85 26.98 15.71
N ALA A 164 -11.02 26.73 16.73
CA ALA A 164 -10.17 25.55 16.80
C ALA A 164 -10.96 24.23 16.69
N VAL A 165 -12.17 24.20 17.25
CA VAL A 165 -13.07 23.04 17.20
C VAL A 165 -13.53 22.77 15.77
N ASP A 166 -14.01 23.79 15.06
CA ASP A 166 -14.47 23.66 13.67
C ASP A 166 -13.33 23.33 12.72
N CYS A 167 -12.14 23.90 12.94
CA CYS A 167 -10.95 23.56 12.17
C CYS A 167 -10.59 22.08 12.32
N SER A 168 -10.54 21.57 13.56
CA SER A 168 -10.23 20.14 13.80
C SER A 168 -11.27 19.21 13.18
N ALA A 169 -12.55 19.57 13.23
CA ALA A 169 -13.63 18.78 12.63
C ALA A 169 -13.56 18.76 11.10
N CYS A 170 -13.29 19.91 10.47
CA CYS A 170 -13.10 20.00 9.02
C CYS A 170 -11.90 19.16 8.57
N LEU A 171 -10.76 19.25 9.29
CA LEU A 171 -9.57 18.48 8.96
C LEU A 171 -9.78 16.98 9.16
N ALA A 172 -10.54 16.56 10.16
CA ALA A 172 -10.92 15.15 10.33
C ALA A 172 -11.72 14.63 9.13
N ASP A 173 -12.69 15.39 8.60
CA ASP A 173 -13.42 15.02 7.38
C ASP A 173 -12.51 14.99 6.14
N ALA A 174 -11.62 15.97 5.99
CA ALA A 174 -10.63 16.00 4.92
C ALA A 174 -9.70 14.77 4.97
N VAL A 175 -9.27 14.36 6.16
CA VAL A 175 -8.45 13.15 6.38
C VAL A 175 -9.24 11.87 6.04
N MET A 176 -10.51 11.77 6.42
CA MET A 176 -11.34 10.62 6.05
C MET A 176 -11.51 10.52 4.53
N LYS A 177 -11.75 11.65 3.86
CA LYS A 177 -11.86 11.73 2.40
C LYS A 177 -10.55 11.39 1.71
N VAL A 178 -9.41 11.91 2.16
CA VAL A 178 -8.13 11.61 1.51
C VAL A 178 -7.77 10.12 1.65
N LYS A 179 -8.06 9.50 2.80
CA LYS A 179 -7.84 8.06 3.00
C LYS A 179 -8.74 7.19 2.11
N SER A 180 -10.00 7.58 1.92
CA SER A 180 -10.97 6.80 1.14
C SER A 180 -10.84 7.03 -0.38
N LEU A 181 -10.59 8.26 -0.82
CA LEU A 181 -10.50 8.62 -2.23
C LEU A 181 -9.13 8.31 -2.84
N CYS A 182 -8.05 8.57 -2.09
CA CYS A 182 -6.69 8.43 -2.62
C CYS A 182 -6.10 7.02 -2.40
N GLY A 183 -6.77 6.13 -1.66
CA GLY A 183 -6.28 4.77 -1.44
C GLY A 183 -4.84 4.79 -0.91
N PRO A 184 -3.91 3.95 -1.41
CA PRO A 184 -2.48 3.99 -1.04
C PRO A 184 -1.63 4.94 -1.91
N ALA A 185 -2.21 5.95 -2.58
CA ALA A 185 -1.46 6.82 -3.49
C ALA A 185 -0.29 7.54 -2.79
N ALA A 186 0.84 7.67 -3.48
CA ALA A 186 2.08 8.30 -2.99
C ALA A 186 1.94 9.81 -2.65
N ALA A 187 0.89 10.45 -3.16
CA ALA A 187 0.47 11.79 -2.77
C ALA A 187 -1.05 11.90 -2.87
N GLY A 188 -1.63 12.84 -2.13
CA GLY A 188 -3.07 13.07 -2.13
C GLY A 188 -3.42 14.44 -1.57
N ASP A 189 -4.35 15.10 -2.24
CA ASP A 189 -4.85 16.43 -1.87
C ASP A 189 -6.39 16.37 -1.78
N VAL A 190 -6.95 16.87 -0.67
CA VAL A 190 -8.38 17.07 -0.50
C VAL A 190 -8.66 18.49 -0.03
N PHE A 191 -9.49 19.19 -0.79
CA PHE A 191 -9.94 20.54 -0.48
C PHE A 191 -11.43 20.50 -0.13
N LEU A 192 -11.77 20.97 1.07
CA LEU A 192 -13.13 21.22 1.52
C LEU A 192 -13.41 22.73 1.51
N GLY A 193 -14.66 23.11 1.75
CA GLY A 193 -15.06 24.52 1.74
C GLY A 193 -14.35 25.39 2.76
N GLN A 194 -13.86 24.80 3.86
CA GLN A 194 -13.29 25.54 5.00
C GLN A 194 -11.87 25.08 5.40
N CYS A 195 -11.35 24.02 4.79
CA CYS A 195 -10.01 23.51 5.09
C CYS A 195 -9.51 22.62 3.95
N TYR A 196 -8.22 22.31 3.95
CA TYR A 196 -7.66 21.31 3.06
C TYR A 196 -6.51 20.55 3.69
N VAL A 197 -6.29 19.33 3.20
CA VAL A 197 -5.21 18.44 3.61
C VAL A 197 -4.49 17.97 2.38
N ARG A 198 -3.16 18.00 2.45
CA ARG A 198 -2.23 17.53 1.43
C ARG A 198 -1.23 16.60 2.09
N TYR A 199 -0.87 15.50 1.44
CA TYR A 199 0.31 14.70 1.79
C TYR A 199 1.08 14.28 0.53
N TRP A 200 2.37 14.02 0.67
CA TRP A 200 3.21 13.52 -0.41
C TRP A 200 4.42 12.73 0.12
N GLU A 201 4.91 11.79 -0.67
CA GLU A 201 6.21 11.14 -0.45
C GLU A 201 7.35 12.05 -0.94
N SER A 202 8.45 12.11 -0.19
CA SER A 202 9.66 12.87 -0.50
C SER A 202 10.20 12.46 -1.88
N GLY A 203 10.35 13.42 -2.79
CA GLY A 203 10.72 13.17 -4.19
C GLY A 203 9.55 13.20 -5.19
N TYR A 204 8.29 13.25 -4.73
CA TYR A 204 7.11 13.36 -5.60
C TYR A 204 7.13 14.64 -6.46
N TYR A 205 7.48 15.80 -5.87
CA TYR A 205 7.59 17.07 -6.60
C TYR A 205 8.93 17.27 -7.30
N ASP A 206 9.95 16.46 -6.99
CA ASP A 206 11.29 16.54 -7.60
C ASP A 206 11.30 15.91 -9.02
N SER A 207 10.29 15.09 -9.32
CA SER A 207 10.05 14.53 -10.66
C SER A 207 9.29 15.49 -11.59
N SER A 208 8.93 16.69 -11.13
CA SER A 208 8.12 17.65 -11.90
C SER A 208 8.93 18.74 -12.62
N SER A 209 10.26 18.78 -12.45
CA SER A 209 11.13 19.76 -13.12
C SER A 209 11.91 19.13 -14.27
N ASP A 210 11.37 19.34 -15.49
CA ASP A 210 11.93 19.11 -16.84
C ASP A 210 12.27 17.66 -17.23
N SER A 211 11.86 17.10 -18.36
CA SER A 211 11.74 17.69 -19.70
C SER A 211 10.79 16.89 -20.60
N SER A 212 10.01 17.60 -21.42
CA SER A 212 9.37 17.17 -22.68
C SER A 212 9.79 15.80 -23.28
N ASN A 213 8.85 14.86 -23.46
CA ASN A 213 8.60 14.18 -24.75
C ASN A 213 7.40 13.23 -24.73
N HIS A 214 6.66 13.30 -25.84
CA HIS A 214 5.55 12.47 -26.33
C HIS A 214 5.54 10.99 -25.90
N ASP A 215 4.44 10.49 -25.30
CA ASP A 215 4.07 9.06 -25.35
C ASP A 215 2.57 8.72 -25.12
N ASP A 216 1.69 9.69 -24.85
CA ASP A 216 0.25 9.41 -24.60
C ASP A 216 -0.58 9.07 -25.86
N VAL A 217 -0.01 9.26 -27.05
CA VAL A 217 -0.68 8.91 -28.31
C VAL A 217 -0.73 7.39 -28.52
N GLY A 218 0.29 6.65 -28.08
CA GLY A 218 0.42 5.21 -28.33
C GLY A 218 -0.65 4.37 -27.64
N LYS A 219 -0.96 4.66 -26.36
CA LYS A 219 -1.98 3.94 -25.59
C LYS A 219 -3.39 4.19 -26.13
N THR A 220 -3.71 5.43 -26.50
CA THR A 220 -5.00 5.80 -27.10
C THR A 220 -5.20 5.14 -28.47
N VAL A 221 -4.15 5.11 -29.31
CA VAL A 221 -4.19 4.47 -30.63
C VAL A 221 -4.37 2.95 -30.52
N ALA A 222 -3.71 2.29 -29.56
CA ALA A 222 -3.86 0.85 -29.34
C ALA A 222 -5.30 0.46 -28.96
N ILE A 223 -5.98 1.26 -28.13
CA ILE A 223 -7.37 1.04 -27.72
C ILE A 223 -8.32 1.20 -28.93
N ILE A 224 -8.15 2.27 -29.71
CA ILE A 224 -9.00 2.54 -30.88
C ILE A 224 -8.87 1.42 -31.93
N LEU A 225 -7.63 1.01 -32.23
CA LEU A 225 -7.38 -0.08 -33.19
C LEU A 225 -7.98 -1.41 -32.73
N GLY A 226 -7.89 -1.72 -31.43
CA GLY A 226 -8.50 -2.92 -30.86
C GLY A 226 -10.03 -2.93 -30.97
N VAL A 227 -10.69 -1.81 -30.66
CA VAL A 227 -12.15 -1.68 -30.75
C VAL A 227 -12.62 -1.79 -32.20
N VAL A 228 -11.93 -1.13 -33.15
CA VAL A 228 -12.31 -1.17 -34.58
C VAL A 228 -12.17 -2.59 -35.15
N ALA A 229 -11.09 -3.30 -34.82
CA ALA A 229 -10.90 -4.69 -35.25
C ALA A 229 -11.97 -5.61 -34.66
N GLY A 230 -12.30 -5.46 -33.38
CA GLY A 230 -13.35 -6.25 -32.71
C GLY A 230 -14.72 -6.03 -33.34
N VAL A 231 -15.09 -4.78 -33.64
CA VAL A 231 -16.37 -4.45 -34.29
C VAL A 231 -16.44 -5.03 -35.71
N ALA A 232 -15.35 -4.99 -36.48
CA ALA A 232 -15.32 -5.57 -37.82
C ALA A 232 -15.54 -7.10 -37.80
N VAL A 233 -14.88 -7.81 -36.88
CA VAL A 233 -15.06 -9.26 -36.70
C VAL A 233 -16.50 -9.59 -36.26
N LEU A 234 -17.08 -8.78 -35.38
CA LEU A 234 -18.48 -8.93 -34.95
C LEU A 234 -19.45 -8.77 -36.13
N ILE A 235 -19.25 -7.77 -36.99
CA ILE A 235 -20.12 -7.55 -38.16
C ILE A 235 -20.03 -8.73 -39.14
N VAL A 236 -18.83 -9.24 -39.40
CA VAL A 236 -18.62 -10.37 -40.31
C VAL A 236 -19.27 -11.64 -39.75
N THR A 237 -19.09 -11.93 -38.47
CA THR A 237 -19.71 -13.10 -37.82
C THR A 237 -21.23 -13.01 -37.83
N LEU A 238 -21.82 -11.84 -37.52
CA LEU A 238 -23.26 -11.62 -37.62
C LEU A 238 -23.80 -11.78 -39.05
N ALA A 239 -23.05 -11.32 -40.06
CA ALA A 239 -23.43 -11.49 -41.46
C ALA A 239 -23.40 -12.97 -41.89
N VAL A 240 -22.40 -13.73 -41.45
CA VAL A 240 -22.31 -15.18 -41.71
C VAL A 240 -23.43 -15.94 -41.00
N CYS A 241 -23.70 -15.63 -39.72
CA CYS A 241 -24.82 -16.22 -38.99
C CYS A 241 -26.16 -15.94 -39.69
N LYS A 242 -26.39 -14.70 -40.11
CA LYS A 242 -27.63 -14.34 -40.83
C LYS A 242 -27.80 -15.11 -42.14
N LYS A 243 -26.70 -15.45 -42.81
CA LYS A 243 -26.69 -16.21 -44.07
C LYS A 243 -26.84 -17.72 -43.87
N ALA A 244 -26.54 -18.24 -42.68
CA ALA A 244 -26.72 -19.65 -42.32
C ALA A 244 -28.11 -19.95 -41.74
N LEU A 245 -28.83 -18.91 -41.29
CA LEU A 245 -30.15 -18.99 -40.65
C LEU A 245 -31.33 -18.66 -41.59
N GLY A 246 -31.07 -18.35 -42.87
CA GLY A 246 -32.08 -18.11 -43.90
C GLY A 246 -31.75 -18.88 -45.17
#